data_AF-A0A534CHI1-F1
#
_entry.id   AF-A0A534CHI1-F1
#
_cell.length_a   1.000
_cell.length_b   1.000
_cell.length_c   1.000
_cell.angle_alpha   90.00
_cell.angle_beta   90.00
_cell.angle_gamma   90.00
#
_symmetry.space_group_name_H-M   'P 1'
#
loop_
_entity.id
_entity.type
_entity.pdbx_description
1 polymer ?
#
loop_
_entity_poly.entity_id
_entity_poly.type
_entity_poly.pdbx_seq_one_letter_code
_entity_poly.pdbx_strand_id
1 'polypeptide(L)'
;MFDTRNDLPANVRTQVIELLNARLADAIDLGTQTKHAHWNVKGPNFIALHELFDQVAEHLEDHIDTIAERVTALGGTARGTLAAVARATTLRARCTPKHERRGSAHR
;
A
#
# COMPACT_ATOMS: atom_id res chain seq x y z
N MET A 1 0.69 22.83 -7.94
CA MET A 1 -0.04 22.93 -6.66
C MET A 1 -1.21 23.85 -6.90
N PHE A 2 -2.42 23.47 -6.48
CA PHE A 2 -3.59 24.34 -6.62
C PHE A 2 -3.80 25.19 -5.37
N ASP A 3 -4.62 26.23 -5.51
CA ASP A 3 -4.93 27.15 -4.41
C ASP A 3 -5.78 26.46 -3.33
N THR A 4 -5.42 26.70 -2.08
CA THR A 4 -6.12 26.17 -0.90
C THR A 4 -6.11 27.20 0.22
N ARG A 5 -7.11 27.16 1.09
CA ARG A 5 -7.22 28.02 2.29
C ARG A 5 -6.28 27.60 3.42
N ASN A 6 -5.47 26.56 3.22
CA ASN A 6 -4.47 26.12 4.17
C ASN A 6 -3.37 27.19 4.32
N ASP A 7 -3.11 27.60 5.56
CA ASP A 7 -2.24 28.71 5.97
C ASP A 7 -0.76 28.34 6.08
N LEU A 8 -0.39 27.06 5.86
CA LEU A 8 1.00 26.65 5.85
C LEU A 8 1.75 27.27 4.66
N PRO A 9 3.01 27.69 4.85
CA PRO A 9 3.86 28.18 3.78
C PRO A 9 3.96 27.18 2.62
N ALA A 10 3.98 27.68 1.39
CA ALA A 10 3.98 26.85 0.18
C ALA A 10 5.12 25.82 0.16
N ASN A 11 6.33 26.21 0.56
CA ASN A 11 7.49 25.32 0.64
C ASN A 11 7.30 24.17 1.65
N VAL A 12 6.62 24.44 2.77
CA VAL A 12 6.30 23.42 3.78
C VAL A 12 5.27 22.44 3.21
N ARG A 13 4.20 22.97 2.60
CA ARG A 13 3.16 22.12 1.98
C ARG A 13 3.76 21.24 0.88
N THR A 14 4.66 21.76 0.05
CA THR A 14 5.34 20.96 -0.99
C THR A 14 6.13 19.80 -0.40
N GLN A 15 6.94 20.03 0.64
CA GLN A 15 7.71 18.96 1.28
C GLN A 15 6.80 17.89 1.90
N VAL A 16 5.72 18.31 2.56
CA VAL A 16 4.75 17.40 3.16
C VAL A 16 3.99 16.61 2.09
N ILE A 17 3.61 17.23 0.97
CA ILE A 17 2.95 16.54 -0.17
C ILE A 17 3.83 15.45 -0.77
N GLU A 18 5.13 15.70 -0.94
CA GLU A 18 6.03 14.69 -1.47
C GLU A 18 6.23 13.54 -0.47
N LEU A 19 6.36 13.85 0.83
CA LEU A 19 6.42 12.84 1.88
C LEU A 19 5.15 11.98 1.93
N LEU A 20 3.98 12.62 1.88
CA LEU A 20 2.68 11.93 1.90
C LEU A 20 2.49 11.08 0.65
N ASN A 21 2.87 11.55 -0.54
CA ASN A 21 2.79 10.73 -1.76
C ASN A 21 3.74 9.52 -1.70
N ALA A 22 4.91 9.64 -1.08
CA ALA A 22 5.78 8.48 -0.86
C ALA A 22 5.12 7.45 0.07
N ARG A 23 4.47 7.90 1.16
CA ARG A 23 3.71 7.01 2.06
C ARG A 23 2.44 6.46 1.44
N LEU A 24 1.77 7.22 0.58
CA LEU A 24 0.59 6.77 -0.18
C LEU A 24 0.97 5.60 -1.09
N ALA A 25 2.11 5.68 -1.78
CA ALA A 25 2.59 4.59 -2.62
C ALA A 25 2.87 3.31 -1.81
N ASP A 26 3.58 3.44 -0.68
CA ASP A 26 3.86 2.30 0.21
C ASP A 26 2.55 1.71 0.77
N ALA A 27 1.59 2.53 1.19
CA ALA A 27 0.32 2.09 1.77
C ALA A 27 -0.56 1.35 0.74
N ILE A 28 -0.69 1.88 -0.48
CA ILE A 28 -1.44 1.22 -1.56
C ILE A 28 -0.80 -0.13 -1.91
N ASP A 29 0.52 -0.17 -2.08
CA ASP A 29 1.21 -1.43 -2.37
C ASP A 29 1.01 -2.45 -1.23
N LEU A 30 1.15 -2.02 0.04
CA LEU A 30 0.88 -2.87 1.19
C LEU A 30 -0.55 -3.43 1.20
N GLY A 31 -1.56 -2.60 0.89
CA GLY A 31 -2.95 -3.02 0.76
C GLY A 31 -3.11 -4.12 -0.31
N THR A 32 -2.53 -3.91 -1.50
CA THR A 32 -2.60 -4.91 -2.57
C THR A 32 -1.88 -6.21 -2.21
N GLN A 33 -0.73 -6.14 -1.55
CA GLN A 33 0.00 -7.32 -1.08
C GLN A 33 -0.77 -8.07 0.02
N THR A 34 -1.51 -7.34 0.86
CA THR A 34 -2.34 -7.92 1.92
C THR A 34 -3.53 -8.67 1.32
N LYS A 35 -4.24 -8.08 0.34
CA LYS A 35 -5.30 -8.80 -0.40
C LYS A 35 -4.75 -9.98 -1.18
N HIS A 36 -3.56 -9.85 -1.76
CA HIS A 36 -2.87 -10.98 -2.37
C HIS A 36 -2.65 -12.12 -1.35
N ALA A 37 -2.21 -11.83 -0.12
CA ALA A 37 -2.05 -12.84 0.93
C ALA A 37 -3.40 -13.46 1.34
N HIS A 38 -4.43 -12.63 1.52
CA HIS A 38 -5.80 -13.04 1.82
C HIS A 38 -6.35 -14.05 0.79
N TRP A 39 -6.14 -13.82 -0.51
CA TRP A 39 -6.62 -14.74 -1.55
C TRP A 39 -5.83 -16.05 -1.62
N ASN A 40 -4.55 -16.05 -1.22
CA ASN A 40 -3.63 -17.15 -1.49
C ASN A 40 -3.21 -17.96 -0.26
N VAL A 41 -3.65 -17.57 0.95
CA VAL A 41 -3.36 -18.32 2.17
C VAL A 41 -3.99 -19.72 2.12
N LYS A 42 -3.29 -20.72 2.67
CA LYS A 42 -3.70 -22.14 2.70
C LYS A 42 -3.22 -22.78 4.00
N GLY A 43 -3.81 -23.92 4.36
CA GLY A 43 -3.37 -24.76 5.49
C GLY A 43 -4.30 -24.70 6.70
N PRO A 44 -3.89 -25.29 7.84
CA PRO A 44 -4.76 -25.49 9.02
C PRO A 44 -5.35 -24.21 9.60
N ASN A 45 -4.66 -23.07 9.41
CA ASN A 45 -5.08 -21.76 9.92
C ASN A 45 -5.75 -20.88 8.84
N PHE A 46 -6.22 -21.48 7.74
CA PHE A 46 -6.74 -20.76 6.58
C PHE A 46 -7.73 -19.64 6.96
N ILE A 47 -8.82 -19.99 7.66
CA ILE A 47 -9.90 -19.04 7.93
C ILE A 47 -9.46 -17.86 8.79
N ALA A 48 -8.75 -18.14 9.90
CA ALA A 48 -8.29 -17.10 10.81
C ALA A 48 -7.32 -16.13 10.13
N LEU A 49 -6.39 -16.64 9.30
CA LEU A 49 -5.46 -15.79 8.57
C LEU A 49 -6.12 -15.05 7.41
N HIS A 50 -7.07 -15.69 6.72
CA HIS A 50 -7.85 -15.08 5.65
C HIS A 50 -8.64 -13.86 6.16
N GLU A 51 -9.36 -14.02 7.26
CA GLU A 51 -10.11 -12.94 7.93
C GLU A 51 -9.17 -11.86 8.47
N LEU A 52 -8.04 -12.25 9.09
CA LEU A 52 -7.05 -11.29 9.58
C LEU A 52 -6.50 -10.42 8.43
N PHE A 53 -6.13 -11.01 7.30
CA PHE A 53 -5.64 -10.23 6.17
C PHE A 53 -6.71 -9.32 5.58
N ASP A 54 -7.98 -9.72 5.61
CA ASP A 54 -9.07 -8.85 5.17
C ASP A 54 -9.23 -7.63 6.08
N GLN A 55 -9.26 -7.85 7.39
CA GLN A 55 -9.31 -6.76 8.38
C GLN A 55 -8.11 -5.81 8.25
N VAL A 56 -6.91 -6.33 8.00
CA VAL A 56 -5.73 -5.48 7.76
C VAL A 56 -5.89 -4.68 6.47
N ALA A 57 -6.44 -5.26 5.41
CA ALA A 57 -6.70 -4.55 4.15
C ALA A 57 -7.73 -3.42 4.34
N GLU A 58 -8.81 -3.65 5.08
CA GLU A 58 -9.82 -2.63 5.40
C GLU A 58 -9.20 -1.44 6.14
N HIS A 59 -8.40 -1.68 7.19
CA HIS A 59 -7.71 -0.59 7.89
C HIS A 59 -6.72 0.18 6.99
N LEU A 60 -6.09 -0.51 6.03
CA LEU A 60 -5.20 0.14 5.08
C LEU A 60 -5.97 1.03 4.11
N GLU A 61 -7.18 0.65 3.68
CA GLU A 61 -8.04 1.47 2.82
C GLU A 61 -8.37 2.82 3.48
N ASP A 62 -8.76 2.82 4.76
CA ASP A 62 -9.03 4.05 5.53
C ASP A 62 -7.79 4.96 5.60
N HIS A 63 -6.61 4.37 5.80
CA HIS A 63 -5.36 5.12 5.85
C HIS A 63 -4.91 5.65 4.48
N ILE A 64 -5.11 4.87 3.42
CA ILE A 64 -4.84 5.29 2.04
C ILE A 64 -5.69 6.53 1.71
N ASP A 65 -6.98 6.49 2.02
CA ASP A 65 -7.90 7.59 1.80
C ASP A 65 -7.47 8.84 2.59
N THR A 66 -7.25 8.68 3.90
CA THR A 66 -6.78 9.78 4.78
C THR A 66 -5.51 10.45 4.25
N ILE A 67 -4.53 9.67 3.77
CA ILE A 67 -3.28 10.20 3.21
C ILE A 67 -3.57 10.94 1.89
N ALA A 68 -4.35 10.34 1.00
CA ALA A 68 -4.69 10.93 -0.29
C ALA A 68 -5.45 12.25 -0.13
N GLU A 69 -6.47 12.28 0.73
CA GLU A 69 -7.21 13.49 1.05
C GLU A 69 -6.33 14.55 1.72
N ARG A 70 -5.35 14.15 2.54
CA ARG A 70 -4.42 15.13 3.11
C ARG A 70 -3.52 15.76 2.04
N VAL A 71 -3.09 14.98 1.04
CA VAL A 71 -2.34 15.53 -0.11
C VAL A 71 -3.18 16.58 -0.84
N THR A 72 -4.45 16.30 -1.11
CA THR A 72 -5.34 17.24 -1.81
C THR A 72 -5.69 18.45 -0.96
N ALA A 73 -5.95 18.29 0.34
CA ALA A 73 -6.22 19.41 1.26
C ALA A 73 -5.04 20.41 1.31
N LEU A 74 -3.81 19.93 1.16
CA LEU A 74 -2.61 20.75 1.10
C LEU A 74 -2.39 21.41 -0.28
N GLY A 75 -3.20 21.14 -1.30
CA GLY A 75 -3.06 21.70 -2.65
C GLY A 75 -2.29 20.80 -3.63
N GLY A 76 -1.96 19.57 -3.23
CA GLY A 76 -1.23 18.58 -4.03
C GLY A 76 -2.14 17.62 -4.77
N THR A 77 -1.57 16.84 -5.69
CA THR A 77 -2.28 15.74 -6.36
C THR A 77 -1.85 14.42 -5.73
N ALA A 78 -2.80 13.65 -5.23
CA ALA A 78 -2.55 12.29 -4.74
C ALA A 78 -2.20 11.36 -5.91
N ARG A 79 -1.04 10.70 -5.85
CA ARG A 79 -0.50 9.86 -6.93
C ARG A 79 -0.83 8.37 -6.72
N GLY A 80 -2.12 8.04 -6.74
CA GLY A 80 -2.61 6.70 -6.42
C GLY A 80 -2.77 5.72 -7.58
N THR A 81 -2.44 6.09 -8.83
CA THR A 81 -2.59 5.15 -9.96
C THR A 81 -1.56 4.01 -9.86
N LEU A 82 -1.94 2.80 -10.28
CA LEU A 82 -1.08 1.61 -10.19
C LEU A 82 0.32 1.85 -10.79
N ALA A 83 0.41 2.53 -11.92
CA ALA A 83 1.70 2.84 -12.55
C ALA A 83 2.55 3.84 -11.73
N ALA A 84 1.92 4.78 -11.04
CA ALA A 84 2.62 5.71 -10.14
C ALA A 84 3.10 4.98 -8.88
N VAL A 85 2.23 4.18 -8.27
CA VAL A 85 2.54 3.36 -7.10
C VAL A 85 3.69 2.40 -7.41
N ALA A 86 3.63 1.65 -8.51
CA ALA A 86 4.67 0.70 -8.90
C ALA A 86 6.06 1.33 -9.12
N ARG A 87 6.12 2.61 -9.50
CA ARG A 87 7.38 3.35 -9.65
C ARG A 87 7.92 3.91 -8.34
N ALA A 88 7.06 4.15 -7.36
CA ALA A 88 7.37 4.93 -6.17
C ALA A 88 7.42 4.11 -4.86
N THR A 89 6.71 2.99 -4.79
CA THR A 89 6.72 2.10 -3.62
C THR A 89 8.13 1.62 -3.32
N THR A 90 8.47 1.62 -2.03
CA THR A 90 9.75 1.11 -1.52
C THR A 90 9.64 -0.33 -1.03
N LEU A 91 8.43 -0.89 -0.98
CA LEU A 91 8.19 -2.25 -0.53
C LEU A 91 8.71 -3.25 -1.56
N ARG A 92 9.34 -4.31 -1.08
CA ARG A 92 9.76 -5.41 -1.94
C ARG A 92 8.51 -6.17 -2.37
N ALA A 93 8.36 -6.36 -3.68
CA ALA A 93 7.35 -7.25 -4.22
C ALA A 93 7.53 -8.65 -3.63
N ARG A 94 6.56 -9.09 -2.81
CA ARG A 94 6.51 -10.48 -2.37
C ARG A 94 5.98 -11.32 -3.53
N CYS A 95 6.90 -11.90 -4.31
CA CYS A 95 6.57 -13.16 -4.97
C CYS A 95 6.13 -14.13 -3.87
N THR A 96 5.01 -14.81 -4.06
CA THR A 96 4.73 -16.04 -3.32
C THR A 96 5.99 -16.93 -3.35
N PRO A 97 6.24 -17.74 -2.30
CA PRO A 97 7.32 -18.69 -2.37
C PRO A 97 7.13 -19.47 -3.66
N LYS A 98 8.14 -19.41 -4.56
CA LYS A 98 8.28 -20.45 -5.57
C LYS A 98 8.20 -21.72 -4.76
N HIS A 99 7.18 -22.55 -4.98
CA HIS A 99 7.15 -23.88 -4.42
C HIS A 99 8.53 -24.46 -4.74
N GLU A 100 9.39 -24.54 -3.73
CA GLU A 100 10.72 -25.10 -3.89
C GLU A 100 10.45 -26.49 -4.45
N ARG A 101 10.93 -26.71 -5.67
CA ARG A 101 11.02 -28.01 -6.27
C ARG A 101 12.01 -28.83 -5.43
N ARG A 102 11.61 -29.29 -4.25
CA ARG A 102 12.24 -30.43 -3.60
C ARG A 102 11.62 -31.68 -4.21
N GLY A 103 12.04 -31.97 -5.43
CA GLY A 103 12.12 -33.36 -5.85
C GLY A 103 13.18 -34.02 -4.99
N SER A 104 12.77 -34.59 -3.85
CA SER A 104 13.60 -35.53 -3.11
C SER A 104 13.22 -36.93 -3.60
N ALA A 105 14.07 -37.47 -4.45
CA ALA A 105 14.08 -38.87 -4.82
C ALA A 105 14.34 -39.72 -3.57
N HIS A 106 13.38 -40.56 -3.19
CA HIS A 106 13.53 -41.79 -2.37
C HIS A 106 12.59 -42.79 -3.07
N ARG A 107 13.04 -43.72 -3.92
CA ARG A 107 13.63 -45.03 -3.55
C ARG A 107 13.52 -45.41 -2.09
#